data_AF-A0A453I8D8-F1
#
_entry.id   AF-A0A453I8D8-F1
#
_cell.length_a   1.000
_cell.length_b   1.000
_cell.length_c   1.000
_cell.angle_alpha   90.00
_cell.angle_beta   90.00
_cell.angle_gamma   90.00
#
_symmetry.space_group_name_H-M   'P 1'
#
loop_
_entity.id
_entity.type
_entity.pdbx_description
1 polymer ?
#
loop_
_entity_poly.entity_id
_entity_poly.type
_entity_poly.pdbx_seq_one_letter_code
_entity_poly.pdbx_strand_id
1 'polypeptide(L)'
;MAGQHQIWKHNTLDGVTEVFSGNGSEKNLNGSSPTNTSFAQPSGISLDPELRELFVADSESSSIRAVNLKSGGSRWLAGGDPNFPDNLFRFGDHDGTGWDVLLQHPLGVVYASDNQIYVADSYNHKIKKLDPVTKKVTTIAGTGRAGYKDGDALSAQLSEPAGLVEVGEGRFLVADTNNSAIRSIVLNERGAEVRTLDLTGVQAPSPKPKALRRLRRRLSADTNVINVDGGSSMEGYVSLAISVPDGYHFSKEARSKFDVETEPANAIEIEPVNGSLNSDGQASLKFKRTSSSSSTGRINCKVYYCKEDEVCLYQSVAFDVKFQEGVPSPAPITLAYTVVPRDNSGSSLMAAGKNL
;
A
#
# COMPACT_ATOMS: atom_id res chain seq x y z
N MET A 1 -4.99 -0.15 16.64
CA MET A 1 -3.80 0.57 16.13
C MET A 1 -2.70 -0.44 15.88
N ALA A 2 -2.52 -0.83 14.62
CA ALA A 2 -1.55 -1.85 14.21
C ALA A 2 -0.12 -1.52 14.68
N GLY A 3 0.38 -0.32 14.37
CA GLY A 3 1.76 0.09 14.67
C GLY A 3 2.12 0.30 16.15
N GLN A 4 1.16 0.17 17.07
CA GLN A 4 1.43 0.18 18.52
C GLN A 4 1.00 -1.14 19.17
N HIS A 5 0.61 -2.15 18.38
CA HIS A 5 0.21 -3.48 18.87
C HIS A 5 -0.90 -3.42 19.94
N GLN A 6 -1.91 -2.56 19.71
CA GLN A 6 -2.95 -2.23 20.67
C GLN A 6 -4.33 -2.07 20.03
N ILE A 7 -5.38 -2.33 20.80
CA ILE A 7 -6.75 -1.95 20.49
C ILE A 7 -7.07 -0.65 21.22
N TRP A 8 -7.60 0.32 20.49
CA TRP A 8 -7.92 1.66 20.99
C TRP A 8 -9.42 1.89 20.89
N LYS A 9 -9.96 2.71 21.78
CA LYS A 9 -11.32 3.21 21.70
C LYS A 9 -11.32 4.73 21.57
N HIS A 10 -12.26 5.24 20.80
CA HIS A 10 -12.50 6.66 20.63
C HIS A 10 -13.95 6.94 21.02
N ASN A 11 -14.16 7.81 22.00
CA ASN A 11 -15.49 8.27 22.37
C ASN A 11 -15.87 9.47 21.50
N THR A 12 -16.88 9.31 20.66
CA THR A 12 -17.33 10.34 19.72
C THR A 12 -18.10 11.49 20.38
N LEU A 13 -18.52 11.33 21.65
CA LEU A 13 -19.25 12.37 22.38
C LEU A 13 -18.32 13.40 23.02
N ASP A 14 -17.21 12.96 23.60
CA ASP A 14 -16.24 13.83 24.29
C ASP A 14 -14.89 13.96 23.55
N GLY A 15 -14.68 13.19 22.48
CA GLY A 15 -13.47 13.21 21.66
C GLY A 15 -12.27 12.48 22.28
N VAL A 16 -12.44 11.80 23.41
CA VAL A 16 -11.35 11.12 24.11
C VAL A 16 -10.93 9.85 23.37
N THR A 17 -9.62 9.68 23.20
CA THR A 17 -9.01 8.52 22.54
C THR A 17 -8.02 7.87 23.49
N GLU A 18 -8.22 6.60 23.80
CA GLU A 18 -7.38 5.89 24.77
C GLU A 18 -7.20 4.41 24.41
N VAL A 19 -6.15 3.80 24.97
CA VAL A 19 -5.90 2.36 24.85
C VAL A 19 -7.01 1.62 25.58
N PHE A 20 -7.63 0.68 24.87
CA PHE A 20 -8.64 -0.22 25.44
C PHE A 20 -8.04 -1.56 25.85
N SER A 21 -7.16 -2.12 25.02
CA SER A 21 -6.49 -3.41 25.27
C SER A 21 -5.10 -3.45 24.63
N GLY A 22 -4.14 -4.09 25.29
CA GLY A 22 -2.77 -4.22 24.81
C GLY A 22 -1.79 -3.32 25.58
N ASN A 23 -0.69 -3.90 26.06
CA ASN A 23 0.38 -3.18 26.74
C ASN A 23 1.41 -2.54 25.79
N GLY A 24 1.24 -2.71 24.47
CA GLY A 24 2.11 -2.14 23.45
C GLY A 24 3.34 -2.98 23.06
N SER A 25 3.60 -4.09 23.75
CA SER A 25 4.58 -5.07 23.29
C SER A 25 4.03 -5.87 22.12
N GLU A 26 4.90 -6.22 21.16
CA GLU A 26 4.55 -7.09 20.05
C GLU A 26 4.68 -8.57 20.46
N LYS A 27 3.56 -9.19 20.86
CA LYS A 27 3.52 -10.60 21.32
C LYS A 27 2.14 -11.22 21.10
N ASN A 28 2.09 -12.55 21.00
CA ASN A 28 0.85 -13.33 21.08
C ASN A 28 0.43 -13.61 22.54
N LEU A 29 0.39 -12.58 23.40
CA LEU A 29 0.14 -12.76 24.83
C LEU A 29 -1.31 -12.49 25.20
N ASN A 30 -2.03 -13.54 25.59
CA ASN A 30 -3.38 -13.44 26.14
C ASN A 30 -3.36 -13.18 27.64
N GLY A 31 -4.36 -12.45 28.14
CA GLY A 31 -4.44 -12.07 29.55
C GLY A 31 -5.81 -11.54 29.96
N SER A 32 -6.07 -11.51 31.27
CA SER A 32 -7.37 -11.12 31.84
C SER A 32 -7.68 -9.61 31.85
N SER A 33 -6.74 -8.75 31.45
CA SER A 33 -6.86 -7.29 31.48
C SER A 33 -6.13 -6.64 30.27
N PRO A 34 -6.25 -5.30 30.09
CA PRO A 34 -5.55 -4.60 29.02
C PRO A 34 -4.02 -4.67 29.18
N THR A 35 -3.54 -4.66 30.42
CA THR A 35 -2.11 -4.52 30.76
C THR A 35 -1.34 -5.85 30.71
N ASN A 36 -2.02 -6.98 30.82
CA ASN A 36 -1.44 -8.32 30.66
C ASN A 36 -1.79 -8.96 29.30
N THR A 37 -2.42 -8.20 28.41
CA THR A 37 -2.61 -8.55 27.01
C THR A 37 -1.56 -7.84 26.17
N SER A 38 -1.01 -8.51 25.17
CA SER A 38 -0.21 -7.92 24.10
C SER A 38 -0.72 -8.45 22.76
N PHE A 39 -0.68 -7.64 21.71
CA PHE A 39 -1.03 -8.05 20.35
C PHE A 39 0.21 -8.03 19.47
N ALA A 40 0.09 -8.44 18.21
CA ALA A 40 1.11 -8.35 17.20
C ALA A 40 0.48 -7.90 15.88
N GLN A 41 0.47 -6.58 15.68
CA GLN A 41 -0.12 -5.91 14.50
C GLN A 41 -1.60 -6.29 14.29
N PRO A 42 -2.51 -5.93 15.22
CA PRO A 42 -3.93 -6.20 15.05
C PRO A 42 -4.50 -5.33 13.91
N SER A 43 -5.01 -5.98 12.86
CA SER A 43 -5.39 -5.32 11.59
C SER A 43 -6.89 -5.38 11.28
N GLY A 44 -7.60 -6.38 11.80
CA GLY A 44 -9.03 -6.55 11.60
C GLY A 44 -9.75 -6.69 12.92
N ILE A 45 -10.95 -6.10 13.03
CA ILE A 45 -11.79 -6.23 14.22
C ILE A 45 -13.27 -6.43 13.86
N SER A 46 -14.00 -7.16 14.69
CA SER A 46 -15.45 -7.32 14.57
C SER A 46 -16.10 -7.54 15.94
N LEU A 47 -17.29 -7.01 16.16
CA LEU A 47 -18.02 -7.09 17.43
C LEU A 47 -19.03 -8.23 17.39
N ASP A 48 -19.24 -8.89 18.53
CA ASP A 48 -20.45 -9.69 18.70
C ASP A 48 -21.69 -8.77 18.86
N PRO A 49 -22.89 -9.23 18.46
CA PRO A 49 -24.12 -8.42 18.55
C PRO A 49 -24.51 -8.02 19.98
N GLU A 50 -24.10 -8.79 20.99
CA GLU A 50 -24.41 -8.52 22.39
C GLU A 50 -23.38 -7.59 23.06
N LEU A 51 -22.37 -7.12 22.32
CA LEU A 51 -21.29 -6.24 22.78
C LEU A 51 -20.59 -6.78 24.03
N ARG A 52 -20.34 -8.09 24.06
CA ARG A 52 -19.56 -8.78 25.09
C ARG A 52 -18.10 -8.99 24.68
N GLU A 53 -17.85 -9.23 23.40
CA GLU A 53 -16.54 -9.56 22.84
C GLU A 53 -16.25 -8.81 21.53
N LEU A 54 -14.97 -8.49 21.35
CA LEU A 54 -14.39 -8.00 20.11
C LEU A 54 -13.45 -9.07 19.57
N PHE A 55 -13.70 -9.55 18.36
CA PHE A 55 -12.82 -10.46 17.64
C PHE A 55 -11.74 -9.67 16.92
N VAL A 56 -10.51 -10.18 16.94
CA VAL A 56 -9.32 -9.51 16.42
C VAL A 56 -8.57 -10.46 15.51
N ALA A 57 -8.28 -10.02 14.28
CA ALA A 57 -7.25 -10.61 13.44
C ALA A 57 -5.90 -10.01 13.84
N ASP A 58 -5.08 -10.81 14.50
CA ASP A 58 -3.78 -10.45 15.04
C ASP A 58 -2.69 -10.95 14.07
N SER A 59 -2.26 -10.06 13.19
CA SER A 59 -1.67 -10.45 11.89
C SER A 59 -0.29 -11.08 12.05
N GLU A 60 0.62 -10.43 12.77
CA GLU A 60 2.01 -10.90 12.93
C GLU A 60 2.06 -12.16 13.80
N SER A 61 1.13 -12.34 14.75
CA SER A 61 1.00 -13.60 15.49
C SER A 61 0.29 -14.70 14.71
N SER A 62 -0.24 -14.39 13.52
CA SER A 62 -1.05 -15.29 12.69
C SER A 62 -2.18 -15.95 13.49
N SER A 63 -2.88 -15.16 14.30
CA SER A 63 -3.89 -15.66 15.23
C SER A 63 -5.20 -14.87 15.19
N ILE A 64 -6.27 -15.51 15.62
CA ILE A 64 -7.57 -14.88 15.88
C ILE A 64 -7.83 -14.92 17.38
N ARG A 65 -8.25 -13.77 17.92
CA ARG A 65 -8.38 -13.56 19.36
C ARG A 65 -9.72 -12.92 19.67
N ALA A 66 -10.23 -13.16 20.87
CA ALA A 66 -11.42 -12.48 21.40
C ALA A 66 -11.00 -11.60 22.57
N VAL A 67 -11.45 -10.35 22.58
CA VAL A 67 -11.24 -9.38 23.65
C VAL A 67 -12.55 -9.17 24.37
N ASN A 68 -12.58 -9.40 25.68
CA ASN A 68 -13.76 -9.16 26.48
C ASN A 68 -13.98 -7.65 26.67
N LEU A 69 -15.13 -7.13 26.24
CA LEU A 69 -15.38 -5.68 26.21
C LEU A 69 -15.55 -5.03 27.60
N LYS A 70 -15.75 -5.84 28.65
CA LYS A 70 -15.84 -5.34 30.02
C LYS A 70 -14.47 -5.23 30.70
N SER A 71 -13.62 -6.25 30.54
CA SER A 71 -12.32 -6.31 31.20
C SER A 71 -11.18 -5.76 30.34
N GLY A 72 -11.34 -5.72 29.01
CA GLY A 72 -10.27 -5.43 28.06
C GLY A 72 -9.19 -6.51 27.99
N GLY A 73 -9.39 -7.65 28.66
CA GLY A 73 -8.56 -8.84 28.52
C GLY A 73 -8.86 -9.61 27.24
N SER A 74 -7.91 -10.44 26.80
CA SER A 74 -8.00 -11.25 25.59
C SER A 74 -7.86 -12.76 25.86
N ARG A 75 -8.44 -13.55 24.97
CA ARG A 75 -8.29 -15.01 24.91
C ARG A 75 -8.04 -15.47 23.48
N TRP A 76 -7.32 -16.57 23.36
CA TRP A 76 -7.01 -17.19 22.08
C TRP A 76 -8.21 -17.97 21.52
N LEU A 77 -8.41 -17.88 20.20
CA LEU A 77 -9.39 -18.68 19.45
C LEU A 77 -8.72 -19.70 18.52
N ALA A 78 -7.86 -19.24 17.61
CA ALA A 78 -7.22 -20.09 16.60
C ALA A 78 -5.92 -19.46 16.07
N GLY A 79 -5.02 -20.27 15.48
CA GLY A 79 -3.77 -19.81 14.88
C GLY A 79 -2.73 -19.33 15.89
N GLY A 80 -1.50 -19.08 15.43
CA GLY A 80 -0.37 -18.64 16.28
C GLY A 80 0.04 -19.66 17.34
N ASP A 81 1.06 -19.33 18.13
CA ASP A 81 1.53 -20.15 19.25
C ASP A 81 0.83 -19.75 20.56
N PRO A 82 -0.06 -20.60 21.12
CA PRO A 82 -0.78 -20.25 22.34
C PRO A 82 0.08 -20.40 23.61
N ASN A 83 1.22 -21.10 23.53
CA ASN A 83 2.05 -21.44 24.70
C ASN A 83 3.30 -20.58 24.81
N PHE A 84 3.81 -20.08 23.69
CA PHE A 84 5.01 -19.23 23.63
C PHE A 84 4.65 -17.87 23.04
N PRO A 85 4.29 -16.86 23.88
CA PRO A 85 3.83 -15.56 23.41
C PRO A 85 4.83 -14.79 22.54
N ASP A 86 6.13 -15.06 22.68
CA ASP A 86 7.19 -14.44 21.89
C ASP A 86 7.39 -15.13 20.52
N ASN A 87 6.77 -16.29 20.28
CA ASN A 87 6.84 -16.99 19.01
C ASN A 87 5.80 -16.44 18.03
N LEU A 88 6.23 -15.52 17.18
CA LEU A 88 5.42 -14.93 16.11
C LEU A 88 5.54 -15.70 14.77
N PHE A 89 6.35 -16.76 14.71
CA PHE A 89 6.66 -17.48 13.48
C PHE A 89 5.85 -18.77 13.31
N ARG A 90 4.79 -18.96 14.11
CA ARG A 90 3.89 -20.10 13.99
C ARG A 90 2.75 -19.80 13.01
N PHE A 91 3.07 -19.87 11.73
CA PHE A 91 2.14 -19.63 10.63
C PHE A 91 2.16 -20.78 9.61
N GLY A 92 1.21 -20.75 8.69
CA GLY A 92 1.06 -21.72 7.59
C GLY A 92 -0.39 -21.82 7.14
N ASP A 93 -0.72 -22.86 6.39
CA ASP A 93 -2.08 -23.09 5.88
C ASP A 93 -2.56 -24.48 6.29
N HIS A 94 -3.23 -24.56 7.43
CA HIS A 94 -3.78 -25.82 7.91
C HIS A 94 -5.12 -25.60 8.61
N ASP A 95 -6.16 -26.23 8.07
CA ASP A 95 -7.47 -26.30 8.70
C ASP A 95 -7.45 -27.34 9.82
N GLY A 96 -8.30 -27.18 10.82
CA GLY A 96 -8.26 -28.07 11.99
C GLY A 96 -9.04 -27.49 13.16
N THR A 97 -8.69 -27.92 14.37
CA THR A 97 -9.33 -27.45 15.58
C THR A 97 -8.30 -26.96 16.58
N GLY A 98 -8.51 -25.74 17.08
CA GLY A 98 -7.65 -25.16 18.09
C GLY A 98 -6.19 -25.07 17.64
N TRP A 99 -5.31 -25.82 18.30
CA TRP A 99 -3.87 -25.69 18.12
C TRP A 99 -3.40 -26.21 16.75
N ASP A 100 -4.11 -27.14 16.11
CA ASP A 100 -3.76 -27.65 14.78
C ASP A 100 -3.94 -26.61 13.66
N VAL A 101 -4.67 -25.53 13.94
CA VAL A 101 -4.94 -24.49 12.96
C VAL A 101 -3.67 -23.67 12.71
N LEU A 102 -3.34 -23.49 11.44
CA LEU A 102 -2.35 -22.53 10.97
C LEU A 102 -3.03 -21.52 10.03
N LEU A 103 -2.74 -20.26 10.30
CA LEU A 103 -3.10 -19.09 9.49
C LEU A 103 -1.80 -18.41 9.05
N GLN A 104 -1.88 -17.48 8.10
CA GLN A 104 -0.73 -16.69 7.67
C GLN A 104 -1.15 -15.24 7.43
N HIS A 105 -0.73 -14.38 8.38
CA HIS A 105 -0.93 -12.93 8.34
C HIS A 105 -2.40 -12.52 8.02
N PRO A 106 -3.39 -12.96 8.82
CA PRO A 106 -4.78 -12.62 8.60
C PRO A 106 -5.03 -11.13 8.87
N LEU A 107 -5.66 -10.43 7.92
CA LEU A 107 -5.91 -8.99 8.02
C LEU A 107 -7.36 -8.64 8.38
N GLY A 108 -8.30 -9.52 8.06
CA GLY A 108 -9.73 -9.26 8.20
C GLY A 108 -10.43 -10.32 9.04
N VAL A 109 -11.39 -9.89 9.86
CA VAL A 109 -12.29 -10.77 10.61
C VAL A 109 -13.70 -10.18 10.63
N VAL A 110 -14.72 -11.03 10.54
CA VAL A 110 -16.12 -10.64 10.75
C VAL A 110 -16.84 -11.72 11.57
N TYR A 111 -17.54 -11.31 12.63
CA TYR A 111 -18.51 -12.16 13.32
C TYR A 111 -19.86 -12.02 12.60
N ALA A 112 -20.36 -13.13 12.08
CA ALA A 112 -21.53 -13.16 11.20
C ALA A 112 -22.80 -13.57 11.95
N SER A 113 -23.93 -13.39 11.26
CA SER A 113 -25.28 -13.66 11.76
C SER A 113 -25.53 -15.13 12.12
N ASP A 114 -24.71 -16.05 11.61
CA ASP A 114 -24.72 -17.49 11.92
C ASP A 114 -23.91 -17.85 13.18
N ASN A 115 -23.44 -16.86 13.94
CA ASN A 115 -22.57 -17.00 15.10
C ASN A 115 -21.21 -17.66 14.79
N GLN A 116 -20.74 -17.55 13.54
CA GLN A 116 -19.41 -17.96 13.13
C GLN A 116 -18.54 -16.74 12.88
N ILE A 117 -17.22 -16.96 12.94
CA ILE A 117 -16.22 -15.95 12.59
C ILE A 117 -15.68 -16.28 11.21
N TYR A 118 -15.66 -15.30 10.31
CA TYR A 118 -15.04 -15.43 9.00
C TYR A 118 -13.76 -14.62 8.97
N VAL A 119 -12.72 -15.20 8.41
CA VAL A 119 -11.34 -14.69 8.45
C VAL A 119 -10.83 -14.53 7.03
N ALA A 120 -10.31 -13.36 6.70
CA ALA A 120 -9.46 -13.18 5.53
C ALA A 120 -8.04 -13.59 5.90
N ASP A 121 -7.68 -14.82 5.55
CA ASP A 121 -6.37 -15.41 5.78
C ASP A 121 -5.44 -15.01 4.62
N SER A 122 -4.93 -13.78 4.71
CA SER A 122 -4.54 -12.97 3.56
C SER A 122 -3.37 -13.57 2.78
N TYR A 123 -2.31 -13.99 3.44
CA TYR A 123 -1.13 -14.56 2.77
C TYR A 123 -1.33 -16.01 2.34
N ASN A 124 -2.33 -16.68 2.88
CA ASN A 124 -2.81 -17.96 2.35
C ASN A 124 -3.83 -17.78 1.21
N HIS A 125 -4.18 -16.54 0.84
CA HIS A 125 -5.11 -16.23 -0.26
C HIS A 125 -6.46 -16.95 -0.13
N LYS A 126 -6.95 -17.06 1.11
CA LYS A 126 -8.15 -17.84 1.46
C LYS A 126 -9.08 -17.05 2.36
N ILE A 127 -10.36 -17.41 2.29
CA ILE A 127 -11.32 -17.07 3.33
C ILE A 127 -11.60 -18.33 4.14
N LYS A 128 -11.47 -18.21 5.46
CA LYS A 128 -11.70 -19.30 6.41
C LYS A 128 -12.87 -18.99 7.32
N LYS A 129 -13.58 -20.03 7.76
CA LYS A 129 -14.64 -19.98 8.76
C LYS A 129 -14.15 -20.63 10.05
N LEU A 130 -14.34 -19.94 11.16
CA LEU A 130 -14.00 -20.32 12.51
C LEU A 130 -15.27 -20.42 13.36
N ASP A 131 -15.48 -21.58 13.96
CA ASP A 131 -16.45 -21.76 15.03
C ASP A 131 -15.83 -21.31 16.37
N PRO A 132 -16.31 -20.23 17.01
CA PRO A 132 -15.71 -19.72 18.24
C PRO A 132 -15.91 -20.63 19.45
N VAL A 133 -16.88 -21.56 19.42
CA VAL A 133 -17.17 -22.51 20.50
C VAL A 133 -16.28 -23.74 20.39
N THR A 134 -16.28 -24.38 19.22
CA THR A 134 -15.49 -25.60 19.01
C THR A 134 -14.03 -25.32 18.65
N LYS A 135 -13.71 -24.07 18.26
CA LYS A 135 -12.42 -23.62 17.72
C LYS A 135 -12.02 -24.32 16.42
N LYS A 136 -13.00 -24.85 15.69
CA LYS A 136 -12.78 -25.48 14.38
C LYS A 136 -12.65 -24.41 13.31
N VAL A 137 -11.61 -24.51 12.49
CA VAL A 137 -11.36 -23.67 11.32
C VAL A 137 -11.42 -24.50 10.04
N THR A 138 -12.11 -23.98 9.04
CA THR A 138 -12.26 -24.60 7.72
C THR A 138 -12.16 -23.55 6.61
N THR A 139 -11.49 -23.88 5.53
CA THR A 139 -11.44 -23.07 4.30
C THR A 139 -12.81 -23.10 3.63
N ILE A 140 -13.33 -21.92 3.30
CA ILE A 140 -14.62 -21.77 2.59
C ILE A 140 -14.47 -21.21 1.18
N ALA A 141 -13.36 -20.52 0.90
CA ALA A 141 -13.06 -20.00 -0.42
C ALA A 141 -11.54 -19.84 -0.63
N GLY A 142 -11.10 -19.99 -1.88
CA GLY A 142 -9.72 -19.82 -2.30
C GLY A 142 -8.94 -21.14 -2.38
N THR A 143 -8.20 -21.31 -3.48
CA THR A 143 -7.33 -22.48 -3.71
C THR A 143 -6.02 -22.46 -2.90
N GLY A 144 -5.68 -21.34 -2.27
CA GLY A 144 -4.36 -21.13 -1.65
C GLY A 144 -3.31 -20.55 -2.60
N ARG A 145 -3.59 -20.43 -3.89
CA ARG A 145 -2.70 -19.80 -4.87
C ARG A 145 -3.19 -18.39 -5.20
N ALA A 146 -2.30 -17.41 -5.12
CA ALA A 146 -2.57 -16.05 -5.57
C ALA A 146 -3.04 -16.06 -7.04
N GLY A 147 -4.12 -15.35 -7.32
CA GLY A 147 -4.65 -15.20 -8.67
C GLY A 147 -6.04 -14.58 -8.69
N TYR A 148 -6.63 -14.53 -9.87
CA TYR A 148 -7.94 -13.93 -10.10
C TYR A 148 -8.82 -14.89 -10.91
N LYS A 149 -9.74 -15.57 -10.21
CA LYS A 149 -10.67 -16.52 -10.82
C LYS A 149 -11.95 -16.61 -10.01
N ASP A 150 -13.09 -16.45 -10.68
CA ASP A 150 -14.45 -16.66 -10.14
C ASP A 150 -14.88 -18.13 -10.27
N GLY A 151 -16.01 -18.48 -9.64
CA GLY A 151 -16.69 -19.77 -9.75
C GLY A 151 -16.96 -20.43 -8.40
N ASP A 152 -16.98 -21.76 -8.38
CA ASP A 152 -17.03 -22.54 -7.13
C ASP A 152 -15.96 -22.04 -6.14
N ALA A 153 -16.34 -21.80 -4.89
CA ALA A 153 -15.51 -21.04 -3.97
C ALA A 153 -14.17 -21.70 -3.65
N LEU A 154 -14.12 -23.03 -3.56
CA LEU A 154 -12.87 -23.77 -3.31
C LEU A 154 -11.96 -23.82 -4.56
N SER A 155 -12.54 -23.59 -5.74
CA SER A 155 -11.84 -23.52 -7.02
C SER A 155 -11.49 -22.08 -7.46
N ALA A 156 -12.02 -21.08 -6.76
CA ALA A 156 -11.77 -19.67 -7.00
C ALA A 156 -10.37 -19.24 -6.54
N GLN A 157 -9.87 -18.16 -7.12
CA GLN A 157 -8.58 -17.57 -6.74
C GLN A 157 -8.78 -16.14 -6.25
N LEU A 158 -8.10 -15.86 -5.13
CA LEU A 158 -7.99 -14.56 -4.47
C LEU A 158 -6.50 -14.19 -4.42
N SER A 159 -6.19 -12.94 -4.14
CA SER A 159 -4.83 -12.45 -3.99
C SER A 159 -4.77 -11.41 -2.87
N GLU A 160 -4.31 -11.87 -1.71
CA GLU A 160 -4.21 -11.08 -0.46
C GLU A 160 -5.52 -10.35 -0.09
N PRO A 161 -6.60 -11.09 0.18
CA PRO A 161 -7.83 -10.49 0.67
C PRO A 161 -7.57 -9.81 2.02
N ALA A 162 -7.82 -8.51 2.14
CA ALA A 162 -7.47 -7.74 3.35
C ALA A 162 -8.62 -7.56 4.34
N GLY A 163 -9.86 -7.66 3.86
CA GLY A 163 -11.04 -7.41 4.68
C GLY A 163 -12.27 -8.09 4.10
N LEU A 164 -13.25 -8.32 4.97
CA LEU A 164 -14.52 -8.93 4.60
C LEU A 164 -15.66 -8.44 5.50
N VAL A 165 -16.88 -8.45 4.97
CA VAL A 165 -18.09 -8.08 5.71
C VAL A 165 -19.28 -8.90 5.22
N GLU A 166 -20.17 -9.29 6.13
CA GLU A 166 -21.45 -9.89 5.78
C GLU A 166 -22.44 -8.79 5.35
N VAL A 167 -23.13 -8.99 4.22
CA VAL A 167 -24.13 -8.08 3.67
C VAL A 167 -25.55 -8.67 3.66
N GLY A 168 -25.77 -9.73 4.45
CA GLY A 168 -27.06 -10.42 4.64
C GLY A 168 -27.17 -11.73 3.87
N GLU A 169 -28.05 -12.62 4.36
CA GLU A 169 -28.38 -13.91 3.73
C GLU A 169 -27.16 -14.81 3.44
N GLY A 170 -26.13 -14.80 4.31
CA GLY A 170 -24.92 -15.58 4.12
C GLY A 170 -24.02 -15.07 2.98
N ARG A 171 -24.26 -13.84 2.49
CA ARG A 171 -23.42 -13.19 1.47
C ARG A 171 -22.35 -12.33 2.14
N PHE A 172 -21.11 -12.52 1.71
CA PHE A 172 -19.95 -11.74 2.15
C PHE A 172 -19.41 -10.93 0.98
N LEU A 173 -18.96 -9.71 1.28
CA LEU A 173 -18.09 -8.94 0.38
C LEU A 173 -16.67 -9.01 0.91
N VAL A 174 -15.71 -9.19 0.01
CA VAL A 174 -14.28 -9.35 0.30
C VAL A 174 -13.50 -8.32 -0.50
N ALA A 175 -12.64 -7.56 0.19
CA ALA A 175 -11.66 -6.69 -0.45
C ALA A 175 -10.45 -7.53 -0.90
N ASP A 176 -10.41 -7.90 -2.18
CA ASP A 176 -9.37 -8.71 -2.80
C ASP A 176 -8.26 -7.81 -3.35
N THR A 177 -7.40 -7.37 -2.42
CA THR A 177 -6.58 -6.16 -2.53
C THR A 177 -5.65 -6.17 -3.73
N ASN A 178 -4.87 -7.25 -3.92
CA ASN A 178 -3.88 -7.30 -5.00
C ASN A 178 -4.52 -7.52 -6.38
N ASN A 179 -5.79 -7.92 -6.41
CA ASN A 179 -6.59 -7.96 -7.63
C ASN A 179 -7.37 -6.65 -7.89
N SER A 180 -7.28 -5.66 -6.99
CA SER A 180 -8.03 -4.39 -7.08
C SER A 180 -9.55 -4.62 -7.26
N ALA A 181 -10.10 -5.66 -6.63
CA ALA A 181 -11.46 -6.10 -6.85
C ALA A 181 -12.23 -6.27 -5.52
N ILE A 182 -13.55 -6.12 -5.59
CA ILE A 182 -14.46 -6.57 -4.54
C ILE A 182 -15.07 -7.89 -4.99
N ARG A 183 -14.93 -8.92 -4.17
CA ARG A 183 -15.47 -10.26 -4.45
C ARG A 183 -16.69 -10.49 -3.57
N SER A 184 -17.74 -11.05 -4.14
CA SER A 184 -18.92 -11.54 -3.42
C SER A 184 -18.81 -13.04 -3.24
N ILE A 185 -18.95 -13.50 -1.99
CA ILE A 185 -19.02 -14.92 -1.64
C ILE A 185 -20.43 -15.18 -1.12
N VAL A 186 -21.18 -16.08 -1.76
CA VAL A 186 -22.51 -16.49 -1.27
C VAL A 186 -22.39 -17.87 -0.67
N LEU A 187 -22.63 -17.99 0.64
CA LEU A 187 -22.73 -19.27 1.33
C LEU A 187 -24.17 -19.75 1.29
N ASN A 188 -24.42 -20.92 0.71
CA ASN A 188 -25.73 -21.54 0.71
C ASN A 188 -25.62 -23.02 1.07
N GLU A 189 -26.76 -23.68 1.29
CA GLU A 189 -26.81 -25.11 1.66
C GLU A 189 -26.17 -26.04 0.61
N ARG A 190 -25.99 -25.56 -0.64
CA ARG A 190 -25.43 -26.32 -1.76
C ARG A 190 -23.94 -26.06 -2.01
N GLY A 191 -23.32 -25.15 -1.26
CA GLY A 191 -21.92 -24.79 -1.40
C GLY A 191 -21.69 -23.28 -1.33
N ALA A 192 -20.49 -22.88 -1.75
CA ALA A 192 -20.10 -21.48 -1.79
C ALA A 192 -19.68 -21.11 -3.21
N GLU A 193 -20.08 -19.93 -3.67
CA GLU A 193 -19.70 -19.38 -4.98
C GLU A 193 -19.03 -18.03 -4.78
N VAL A 194 -17.94 -17.80 -5.51
CA VAL A 194 -17.21 -16.52 -5.57
C VAL A 194 -17.48 -15.85 -6.91
N ARG A 195 -17.90 -14.59 -6.88
CA ARG A 195 -18.07 -13.74 -8.06
C ARG A 195 -17.42 -12.38 -7.83
N THR A 196 -16.87 -11.76 -8.85
CA THR A 196 -16.50 -10.35 -8.76
C THR A 196 -17.75 -9.47 -8.78
N LEU A 197 -17.80 -8.50 -7.88
CA LEU A 197 -18.88 -7.52 -7.83
C LEU A 197 -18.69 -6.48 -8.93
N ASP A 198 -19.59 -6.47 -9.91
CA ASP A 198 -19.63 -5.43 -10.94
C ASP A 198 -20.14 -4.10 -10.35
N LEU A 199 -19.29 -3.07 -10.35
CA LEU A 199 -19.68 -1.73 -9.95
C LEU A 199 -20.40 -1.02 -11.11
N THR A 200 -21.67 -1.32 -11.30
CA THR A 200 -22.51 -0.66 -12.31
C THR A 200 -23.04 0.70 -11.82
N GLY A 201 -23.26 1.64 -12.74
CA GLY A 201 -23.89 2.93 -12.42
C GLY A 201 -23.00 3.94 -11.69
N VAL A 202 -21.73 3.61 -11.43
CA VAL A 202 -20.74 4.54 -10.89
C VAL A 202 -19.93 5.10 -12.05
N GLN A 203 -20.04 6.41 -12.29
CA GLN A 203 -19.18 7.07 -13.25
C GLN A 203 -17.75 7.04 -12.72
N ALA A 204 -16.82 6.47 -13.50
CA ALA A 204 -15.40 6.54 -13.16
C ALA A 204 -15.04 8.00 -12.86
N PRO A 205 -14.28 8.28 -11.79
CA PRO A 205 -13.91 9.64 -11.46
C PRO A 205 -13.29 10.30 -12.70
N SER A 206 -13.91 11.38 -13.17
CA SER A 206 -13.38 12.14 -14.29
C SER A 206 -11.96 12.56 -13.93
N PRO A 207 -10.96 12.33 -14.80
CA PRO A 207 -9.62 12.87 -14.57
C PRO A 207 -9.78 14.36 -14.27
N LYS A 208 -9.33 14.81 -13.08
CA LYS A 208 -9.42 16.22 -12.74
C LYS A 208 -8.76 17.00 -13.88
N PRO A 209 -9.43 18.01 -14.48
CA PRO A 209 -8.77 18.85 -15.47
C PRO A 209 -7.50 19.40 -14.83
N LYS A 210 -6.37 19.15 -15.50
CA LYS A 210 -5.02 19.43 -15.01
C LYS A 210 -4.84 20.94 -14.92
N ALA A 211 -5.36 21.57 -13.87
CA ALA A 211 -5.09 22.96 -13.58
C ALA A 211 -3.57 23.10 -13.36
N LEU A 212 -2.94 23.97 -14.16
CA LEU A 212 -1.53 24.33 -14.06
C LEU A 212 -1.21 24.65 -12.60
N ARG A 213 -0.49 23.73 -11.94
CA ARG A 213 -0.03 23.93 -10.56
C ARG A 213 0.99 25.07 -10.59
N ARG A 214 0.59 26.20 -10.03
CA ARG A 214 1.43 27.37 -9.76
C ARG A 214 2.73 26.92 -9.07
N LEU A 215 3.89 27.35 -9.58
CA LEU A 215 5.23 27.18 -9.00
C LEU A 215 5.24 27.53 -7.50
N ARG A 216 5.04 26.54 -6.64
CA ARG A 216 5.19 26.66 -5.18
C ARG A 216 5.72 25.38 -4.53
N ARG A 217 6.02 24.34 -5.30
CA ARG A 217 6.59 23.12 -4.73
C ARG A 217 8.06 23.38 -4.47
N ARG A 218 8.44 23.50 -3.19
CA ARG A 218 9.86 23.45 -2.81
C ARG A 218 10.42 22.15 -3.36
N LEU A 219 11.47 22.26 -4.17
CA LEU A 219 12.27 21.11 -4.59
C LEU A 219 12.74 20.38 -3.32
N SER A 220 12.85 19.05 -3.39
CA SER A 220 13.46 18.32 -2.28
C SER A 220 14.90 18.83 -2.10
N ALA A 221 15.40 18.84 -0.86
CA ALA A 221 16.73 19.38 -0.55
C ALA A 221 17.86 18.72 -1.36
N ASP A 222 17.60 17.52 -1.89
CA ASP A 222 18.50 16.70 -2.68
C ASP A 222 18.22 16.73 -4.19
N THR A 223 17.34 17.60 -4.67
CA THR A 223 17.09 17.76 -6.12
C THR A 223 18.28 18.46 -6.78
N ASN A 224 18.90 17.80 -7.76
CA ASN A 224 19.92 18.43 -8.60
C ASN A 224 19.25 19.28 -9.69
N VAL A 225 19.57 20.57 -9.79
CA VAL A 225 18.98 21.48 -10.79
C VAL A 225 19.98 21.76 -11.91
N ILE A 226 19.64 21.35 -13.12
CA ILE A 226 20.46 21.49 -14.33
C ILE A 226 19.87 22.62 -15.17
N ASN A 227 20.66 23.66 -15.43
CA ASN A 227 20.23 24.75 -16.31
C ASN A 227 20.55 24.39 -17.76
N VAL A 228 19.56 24.50 -18.64
CA VAL A 228 19.68 24.17 -20.08
C VAL A 228 19.26 25.39 -20.89
N ASP A 229 20.02 25.69 -21.94
CA ASP A 229 19.62 26.73 -22.90
C ASP A 229 18.53 26.17 -23.82
N GLY A 230 17.34 26.75 -23.75
CA GLY A 230 16.20 26.43 -24.60
C GLY A 230 16.22 27.16 -25.95
N GLY A 231 17.17 28.09 -26.14
CA GLY A 231 17.28 28.89 -27.34
C GLY A 231 16.08 29.83 -27.54
N SER A 232 15.89 30.25 -28.79
CA SER A 232 14.95 31.31 -29.18
C SER A 232 13.73 30.81 -29.97
N SER A 233 13.63 29.50 -30.25
CA SER A 233 12.55 28.93 -31.05
C SER A 233 11.18 29.10 -30.41
N MET A 234 10.15 29.36 -31.22
CA MET A 234 8.76 29.53 -30.76
C MET A 234 8.03 28.22 -30.52
N GLU A 235 8.48 27.13 -31.14
CA GLU A 235 7.95 25.79 -30.94
C GLU A 235 9.03 24.76 -31.23
N GLY A 236 8.86 23.54 -30.71
CA GLY A 236 9.79 22.45 -30.94
C GLY A 236 9.58 21.29 -29.97
N TYR A 237 10.63 20.49 -29.80
CA TYR A 237 10.63 19.35 -28.89
C TYR A 237 11.77 19.43 -27.88
N VAL A 238 11.46 19.03 -26.66
CA VAL A 238 12.39 18.77 -25.57
C VAL A 238 12.44 17.26 -25.37
N SER A 239 13.63 16.67 -25.54
CA SER A 239 13.87 15.24 -25.34
C SER A 239 14.53 15.01 -23.98
N LEU A 240 13.86 14.29 -23.09
CA LEU A 240 14.46 13.76 -21.87
C LEU A 240 15.24 12.50 -22.22
N ALA A 241 16.50 12.45 -21.77
CA ALA A 241 17.38 11.30 -21.93
C ALA A 241 18.09 11.04 -20.59
N ILE A 242 17.43 10.28 -19.71
CA ILE A 242 18.01 9.91 -18.42
C ILE A 242 18.61 8.51 -18.52
N SER A 243 19.85 8.36 -18.08
CA SER A 243 20.51 7.05 -17.98
C SER A 243 20.79 6.66 -16.53
N VAL A 244 20.87 5.35 -16.31
CA VAL A 244 21.36 4.75 -15.07
C VAL A 244 22.75 4.16 -15.32
N PRO A 245 23.64 4.13 -14.32
CA PRO A 245 24.98 3.57 -14.49
C PRO A 245 24.96 2.04 -14.65
N ASP A 246 26.08 1.48 -15.10
CA ASP A 246 26.25 0.04 -15.28
C ASP A 246 25.92 -0.74 -13.99
N GLY A 247 25.24 -1.88 -14.14
CA GLY A 247 24.74 -2.69 -13.03
C GLY A 247 23.42 -2.20 -12.42
N TYR A 248 22.86 -1.10 -12.93
CA TYR A 248 21.53 -0.61 -12.54
C TYR A 248 20.55 -0.64 -13.71
N HIS A 249 19.27 -0.77 -13.39
CA HIS A 249 18.17 -0.67 -14.33
C HIS A 249 17.03 0.18 -13.76
N PHE A 250 16.14 0.70 -14.60
CA PHE A 250 14.93 1.38 -14.13
C PHE A 250 14.00 0.39 -13.42
N SER A 251 13.32 0.84 -12.36
CA SER A 251 12.39 -0.01 -11.60
C SER A 251 11.21 -0.46 -12.47
N LYS A 252 10.92 -1.76 -12.43
CA LYS A 252 9.74 -2.36 -13.10
C LYS A 252 8.45 -2.08 -12.36
N GLU A 253 8.53 -1.94 -11.04
CA GLU A 253 7.39 -1.75 -10.12
C GLU A 253 7.03 -0.26 -10.00
N ALA A 254 8.03 0.61 -9.85
CA ALA A 254 7.86 2.05 -9.71
C ALA A 254 8.36 2.79 -10.96
N ARG A 255 7.44 3.20 -11.83
CA ARG A 255 7.81 3.96 -13.05
C ARG A 255 8.38 5.33 -12.70
N SER A 256 9.52 5.69 -13.31
CA SER A 256 10.09 7.04 -13.31
C SER A 256 9.15 8.05 -13.94
N LYS A 257 8.97 9.20 -13.29
CA LYS A 257 7.95 10.21 -13.67
C LYS A 257 8.58 11.58 -13.87
N PHE A 258 7.92 12.39 -14.68
CA PHE A 258 8.23 13.81 -14.78
C PHE A 258 6.98 14.67 -14.65
N ASP A 259 7.17 15.91 -14.21
CA ASP A 259 6.19 16.99 -14.23
C ASP A 259 6.83 18.29 -14.71
N VAL A 260 6.01 19.16 -15.31
CA VAL A 260 6.47 20.41 -15.91
C VAL A 260 5.85 21.61 -15.20
N GLU A 261 6.70 22.59 -14.94
CA GLU A 261 6.36 23.90 -14.39
C GLU A 261 6.90 25.00 -15.32
N THR A 262 6.25 26.15 -15.39
CA THR A 262 6.63 27.23 -16.34
C THR A 262 6.58 28.60 -15.68
N GLU A 263 7.56 29.45 -15.97
CA GLU A 263 7.67 30.83 -15.46
C GLU A 263 8.01 31.82 -16.58
N PRO A 264 7.26 32.92 -16.78
CA PRO A 264 5.95 33.22 -16.19
C PRO A 264 4.88 32.17 -16.52
N ALA A 265 3.83 32.10 -15.70
CA ALA A 265 2.71 31.20 -15.98
C ALA A 265 2.11 31.52 -17.36
N ASN A 266 1.85 30.48 -18.17
CA ASN A 266 1.32 30.57 -19.54
C ASN A 266 2.24 31.24 -20.57
N ALA A 267 3.51 31.54 -20.25
CA ALA A 267 4.47 32.07 -21.23
C ALA A 267 4.95 30.99 -22.24
N ILE A 268 4.90 29.73 -21.81
CA ILE A 268 5.23 28.57 -22.62
C ILE A 268 4.30 27.42 -22.25
N GLU A 269 3.79 26.73 -23.26
CA GLU A 269 3.04 25.49 -23.14
C GLU A 269 4.01 24.35 -23.42
N ILE A 270 4.15 23.40 -22.49
CA ILE A 270 4.97 22.20 -22.66
C ILE A 270 4.09 20.99 -22.37
N GLU A 271 3.88 20.15 -23.38
CA GLU A 271 3.03 18.98 -23.31
C GLU A 271 3.81 17.69 -23.62
N PRO A 272 3.61 16.61 -22.84
CA PRO A 272 2.66 16.53 -21.72
C PRO A 272 3.17 17.24 -20.46
N VAL A 273 2.29 17.93 -19.71
CA VAL A 273 2.64 18.60 -18.43
C VAL A 273 3.09 17.64 -17.32
N ASN A 274 2.87 16.33 -17.50
CA ASN A 274 3.43 15.25 -16.69
C ASN A 274 3.37 13.94 -17.45
N GLY A 275 4.26 13.02 -17.12
CA GLY A 275 4.32 11.72 -17.76
C GLY A 275 5.25 10.74 -17.06
N SER A 276 5.58 9.67 -17.75
CA SER A 276 6.56 8.68 -17.31
C SER A 276 7.67 8.55 -18.34
N LEU A 277 8.87 8.24 -17.88
CA LEU A 277 9.95 7.82 -18.78
C LEU A 277 9.64 6.40 -19.27
N ASN A 278 10.05 6.09 -20.50
CA ASN A 278 10.01 4.72 -21.01
C ASN A 278 11.08 3.85 -20.33
N SER A 279 11.17 2.57 -20.73
CA SER A 279 12.16 1.63 -20.21
C SER A 279 13.61 2.05 -20.43
N ASP A 280 13.85 2.93 -21.39
CA ASP A 280 15.18 3.43 -21.75
C ASP A 280 15.47 4.80 -21.12
N GLY A 281 14.60 5.27 -20.21
CA GLY A 281 14.75 6.55 -19.52
C GLY A 281 14.45 7.77 -20.38
N GLN A 282 13.70 7.59 -21.48
CA GLN A 282 13.41 8.62 -22.46
C GLN A 282 11.96 9.11 -22.38
N ALA A 283 11.77 10.38 -22.73
CA ALA A 283 10.46 10.97 -23.01
C ALA A 283 10.63 12.18 -23.93
N SER A 284 9.59 12.53 -24.70
CA SER A 284 9.59 13.69 -25.57
C SER A 284 8.43 14.60 -25.22
N LEU A 285 8.70 15.89 -25.08
CA LEU A 285 7.73 16.93 -24.78
C LEU A 285 7.71 17.94 -25.91
N LYS A 286 6.53 18.28 -26.41
CA LYS A 286 6.35 19.38 -27.36
C LYS A 286 6.23 20.68 -26.60
N PHE A 287 6.98 21.70 -27.00
CA PHE A 287 6.80 23.04 -26.45
C PHE A 287 6.29 24.03 -27.50
N LYS A 288 5.53 25.02 -27.03
CA LYS A 288 5.08 26.17 -27.81
C LYS A 288 5.07 27.41 -26.92
N ARG A 289 5.81 28.44 -27.30
CA ARG A 289 5.87 29.71 -26.59
C ARG A 289 4.70 30.59 -26.99
N THR A 290 4.11 31.28 -26.02
CA THR A 290 3.01 32.22 -26.27
C THR A 290 3.53 33.62 -26.63
N SER A 291 4.78 33.92 -26.29
CA SER A 291 5.49 35.16 -26.65
C SER A 291 7.00 34.92 -26.82
N SER A 292 7.69 35.87 -27.47
CA SER A 292 9.15 35.86 -27.63
C SER A 292 9.92 36.27 -26.37
N SER A 293 9.23 36.75 -25.34
CA SER A 293 9.84 37.17 -24.07
C SER A 293 10.53 36.01 -23.36
N SER A 294 11.53 36.31 -22.53
CA SER A 294 12.21 35.32 -21.70
C SER A 294 11.23 34.49 -20.86
N SER A 295 11.38 33.17 -20.90
CA SER A 295 10.55 32.22 -20.15
C SER A 295 11.36 30.99 -19.78
N THR A 296 11.07 30.37 -18.64
CA THR A 296 11.69 29.13 -18.19
C THR A 296 10.66 28.01 -18.11
N GLY A 297 10.96 26.87 -18.73
CA GLY A 297 10.27 25.60 -18.47
C GLY A 297 11.11 24.74 -17.54
N ARG A 298 10.59 24.43 -16.36
CA ARG A 298 11.20 23.50 -15.41
C ARG A 298 10.60 22.11 -15.57
N ILE A 299 11.42 21.11 -15.86
CA ILE A 299 11.02 19.71 -15.94
C ILE A 299 11.58 18.98 -14.71
N ASN A 300 10.71 18.65 -13.76
CA ASN A 300 11.06 17.88 -12.56
C ASN A 300 10.94 16.40 -12.88
N CYS A 301 11.99 15.63 -12.63
CA CYS A 301 12.03 14.19 -12.84
C CYS A 301 12.29 13.48 -11.51
N LYS A 302 11.49 12.46 -11.21
CA LYS A 302 11.72 11.50 -10.13
C LYS A 302 12.07 10.15 -10.76
N VAL A 303 13.33 9.76 -10.61
CA VAL A 303 13.93 8.61 -11.27
C VAL A 303 14.01 7.46 -10.27
N TYR A 304 13.40 6.33 -10.58
CA TYR A 304 13.44 5.11 -9.78
C TYR A 304 14.31 4.07 -10.48
N TYR A 305 15.30 3.54 -9.76
CA TYR A 305 16.30 2.63 -10.31
C TYR A 305 16.72 1.59 -9.28
N CYS A 306 17.12 0.41 -9.73
CA CYS A 306 17.47 -0.73 -8.90
C CYS A 306 18.80 -1.31 -9.38
N LYS A 307 19.59 -1.84 -8.46
CA LYS A 307 20.69 -2.74 -8.77
C LYS A 307 20.16 -4.17 -8.69
N GLU A 308 20.64 -5.06 -9.54
CA GLU A 308 20.17 -6.46 -9.56
C GLU A 308 20.19 -7.06 -8.14
N ASP A 309 19.07 -7.65 -7.74
CA ASP A 309 18.83 -8.29 -6.42
C ASP A 309 19.00 -7.38 -5.18
N GLU A 310 19.04 -6.05 -5.34
CA GLU A 310 19.09 -5.07 -4.26
C GLU A 310 17.84 -4.16 -4.20
N VAL A 311 17.74 -3.38 -3.12
CA VAL A 311 16.63 -2.44 -2.90
C VAL A 311 16.65 -1.32 -3.94
N CYS A 312 15.51 -1.05 -4.57
CA CYS A 312 15.35 0.07 -5.48
C CYS A 312 15.47 1.42 -4.77
N LEU A 313 16.20 2.34 -5.39
CA LEU A 313 16.43 3.71 -4.92
C LEU A 313 15.66 4.71 -5.80
N TYR A 314 15.62 5.96 -5.34
CA TYR A 314 15.14 7.07 -6.18
C TYR A 314 16.08 8.28 -6.10
N GLN A 315 16.10 9.05 -7.19
CA GLN A 315 16.81 10.33 -7.27
C GLN A 315 15.92 11.40 -7.92
N SER A 316 16.02 12.63 -7.43
CA SER A 316 15.31 13.80 -7.95
C SER A 316 16.26 14.66 -8.78
N VAL A 317 15.87 14.98 -10.02
CA VAL A 317 16.60 15.90 -10.91
C VAL A 317 15.60 16.88 -11.54
N ALA A 318 15.96 18.14 -11.65
CA ALA A 318 15.16 19.15 -12.32
C ALA A 318 15.97 19.81 -13.44
N PHE A 319 15.34 20.07 -14.58
CA PHE A 319 15.94 20.79 -15.69
C PHE A 319 15.25 22.15 -15.85
N ASP A 320 16.02 23.23 -15.73
CA ASP A 320 15.56 24.60 -16.00
C ASP A 320 15.93 24.97 -17.44
N VAL A 321 14.96 24.83 -18.35
CA VAL A 321 15.11 25.18 -19.77
C VAL A 321 14.78 26.65 -19.97
N LYS A 322 15.81 27.47 -20.21
CA LYS A 322 15.68 28.92 -20.36
C LYS A 322 15.54 29.31 -21.82
N PHE A 323 14.38 29.84 -22.20
CA PHE A 323 14.12 30.34 -23.55
C PHE A 323 14.41 31.84 -23.62
N GLN A 324 15.11 32.26 -24.67
CA GLN A 324 15.62 33.62 -24.85
C GLN A 324 14.88 34.36 -25.98
N GLU A 325 15.04 35.68 -26.01
CA GLU A 325 14.65 36.53 -27.13
C GLU A 325 15.69 36.39 -28.27
N GLY A 326 15.25 36.18 -29.51
CA GLY A 326 16.17 36.11 -30.64
C GLY A 326 15.58 35.51 -31.91
N VAL A 327 16.38 35.49 -32.99
CA VAL A 327 16.03 34.83 -34.26
C VAL A 327 15.90 33.33 -34.01
N PRO A 328 14.81 32.67 -34.45
CA PRO A 328 14.59 31.25 -34.17
C PRO A 328 15.72 30.38 -34.73
N SER A 329 16.33 29.57 -33.86
CA SER A 329 17.28 28.53 -34.25
C SER A 329 16.64 27.15 -34.01
N PRO A 330 16.42 26.32 -35.05
CA PRO A 330 15.78 25.01 -34.93
C PRO A 330 16.79 23.98 -34.42
N ALA A 331 17.17 24.09 -33.15
CA ALA A 331 18.00 23.10 -32.47
C ALA A 331 17.12 22.21 -31.57
N PRO A 332 17.28 20.87 -31.62
CA PRO A 332 16.62 19.98 -30.67
C PRO A 332 17.17 20.20 -29.25
N ILE A 333 16.28 20.37 -28.28
CA ILE A 333 16.67 20.54 -26.87
C ILE A 333 16.75 19.14 -26.25
N THR A 334 17.94 18.72 -25.82
CA THR A 334 18.14 17.44 -25.14
C THR A 334 18.49 17.67 -23.68
N LEU A 335 17.70 17.08 -22.79
CA LEU A 335 17.86 17.10 -21.34
C LEU A 335 18.48 15.78 -20.91
N ALA A 336 19.81 15.73 -20.91
CA ALA A 336 20.56 14.53 -20.55
C ALA A 336 20.95 14.54 -19.07
N TYR A 337 20.79 13.40 -18.39
CA TYR A 337 21.27 13.21 -17.03
C TYR A 337 21.60 11.74 -16.76
N THR A 338 22.72 11.49 -16.08
CA THR A 338 23.08 10.16 -15.58
C THR A 338 22.90 10.13 -14.08
N VAL A 339 22.10 9.18 -13.60
CA VAL A 339 21.87 8.94 -12.16
C VAL A 339 23.19 8.66 -11.46
N VAL A 340 23.37 9.25 -10.28
CA VAL A 340 24.54 9.01 -9.43
C VAL A 340 24.06 8.28 -8.17
N PRO A 341 24.28 6.95 -8.08
CA PRO A 341 23.91 6.17 -6.91
C PRO A 341 24.53 6.74 -5.65
N ARG A 342 23.76 6.79 -4.56
CA ARG A 342 24.32 7.14 -3.25
C ARG A 342 24.99 5.90 -2.67
N ASP A 343 26.30 5.98 -2.45
CA ASP A 343 27.01 4.95 -1.69
C ASP A 343 26.55 4.96 -0.23
N ASN A 344 25.93 3.87 0.22
CA ASN A 344 25.63 3.64 1.63
C ASN A 344 26.86 3.19 2.45
N SER A 345 28.07 3.28 1.91
CA SER A 345 29.32 2.86 2.57
C SER A 345 29.87 3.87 3.59
N GLY A 346 29.16 4.97 3.85
CA GLY A 346 29.60 6.06 4.74
C GLY A 346 28.86 6.21 6.08
N SER A 347 28.01 5.28 6.50
CA SER A 347 27.40 5.30 7.84
C SER A 347 28.13 4.34 8.78
N SER A 348 29.37 4.65 9.14
CA SER A 348 29.94 4.08 10.36
C SER A 348 29.26 4.77 11.54
N LEU A 349 28.41 4.01 12.23
CA LEU A 349 27.94 4.36 13.56
C LEU A 349 29.18 4.65 14.42
N MET A 350 29.37 5.92 14.75
CA MET A 350 30.16 6.33 15.91
C MET A 350 29.56 5.63 17.13
N ALA A 351 30.21 4.55 17.55
CA ALA A 351 29.99 3.94 18.85
C ALA A 351 30.32 5.01 19.90
N ALA A 352 29.27 5.60 20.49
CA ALA A 352 29.39 6.35 21.72
C ALA A 352 29.78 5.38 22.83
N GLY A 353 31.09 5.23 23.03
CA GLY A 353 31.65 4.61 24.23
C GLY A 353 31.21 5.41 25.45
N LYS A 354 30.45 4.76 26.33
CA LYS A 354 30.31 5.19 27.72
C LYS A 354 31.67 5.05 28.40
N ASN A 355 32.28 6.15 28.79
CA ASN A 355 33.29 6.18 29.83
C ASN A 355 32.68 6.85 31.07
N LEU A 356 32.76 6.09 32.18
CA LEU A 356 32.56 6.45 33.59
C LEU A 356 31.13 6.75 34.05
#